data_AF-A0A0P4UZ60-F1
#
_entry.id   AF-A0A0P4UZ60-F1
#
_cell.length_a   1.000
_cell.length_b   1.000
_cell.length_c   1.000
_cell.angle_alpha   90.00
_cell.angle_beta   90.00
_cell.angle_gamma   90.00
#
_symmetry.space_group_name_H-M   'P 1'
#
loop_
_entity.id
_entity.type
_entity.pdbx_description
1 polymer ?
#
loop_
_entity_poly.entity_id
_entity_poly.type
_entity_poly.pdbx_seq_one_letter_code
_entity_poly.pdbx_strand_id
1 'polypeptide(L)'
;MPTKHSLATYYHETPAIAELMDQFGNHFEALTAVEKFTLIGILSLWQGFDTESHLSNKGGMTLPQALKDTAIEIFHGEATPNVCEFLNFLIRYNADDCDAMPLMSALINQISEGVYQS
;
A
#
# COMPACT_ATOMS: atom_id res chain seq x y z
N MET A 1 -27.51 -2.84 -16.26
CA MET A 1 -26.16 -3.44 -16.24
C MET A 1 -25.56 -3.39 -17.64
N PRO A 2 -24.46 -2.63 -17.79
CA PRO A 2 -23.27 -3.07 -18.49
C PRO A 2 -22.10 -3.11 -17.50
N THR A 3 -21.53 -4.30 -17.32
CA THR A 3 -20.19 -4.53 -16.80
C THR A 3 -19.19 -4.20 -17.92
N LYS A 4 -18.28 -3.26 -17.67
CA LYS A 4 -16.97 -3.09 -18.35
C LYS A 4 -16.38 -1.73 -17.95
N HIS A 5 -15.41 -1.81 -17.04
CA HIS A 5 -14.16 -1.06 -17.13
C HIS A 5 -14.23 0.36 -17.71
N SER A 6 -14.37 1.38 -16.88
CA SER A 6 -13.78 2.68 -17.21
C SER A 6 -12.27 2.62 -16.91
N LEU A 7 -11.58 1.74 -17.66
CA LEU A 7 -10.13 1.58 -17.79
C LEU A 7 -9.55 2.76 -18.59
N ALA A 8 -9.66 3.99 -18.08
CA ALA A 8 -9.07 5.16 -18.74
C ALA A 8 -8.21 6.02 -17.81
N THR A 9 -8.45 5.98 -16.49
CA THR A 9 -7.60 6.63 -15.49
C THR A 9 -6.60 5.67 -14.83
N TYR A 10 -6.66 4.39 -15.20
CA TYR A 10 -5.89 3.32 -14.56
C TYR A 10 -4.36 3.43 -14.77
N TYR A 11 -3.87 3.87 -15.92
CA TYR A 11 -2.49 3.58 -16.32
C TYR A 11 -1.57 4.81 -16.36
N HIS A 12 -1.04 5.19 -15.19
CA HIS A 12 0.40 5.41 -15.05
C HIS A 12 1.05 4.18 -14.39
N GLU A 13 0.56 2.98 -14.73
CA GLU A 13 1.05 1.72 -14.20
C GLU A 13 2.42 1.42 -14.80
N THR A 14 3.44 1.49 -13.95
CA THR A 14 4.63 0.68 -14.17
C THR A 14 4.21 -0.80 -14.25
N PRO A 15 4.92 -1.62 -15.03
CA PRO A 15 4.63 -3.06 -15.12
C PRO A 15 4.53 -3.74 -13.75
N ALA A 16 5.25 -3.25 -12.75
CA ALA A 16 5.18 -3.73 -11.36
C ALA A 16 3.80 -3.50 -10.73
N ILE A 17 3.20 -2.31 -10.87
CA ILE A 17 1.87 -2.00 -10.30
C ILE A 17 0.78 -2.79 -11.01
N ALA A 18 0.90 -2.97 -12.32
CA ALA A 18 -0.04 -3.79 -13.10
C ALA A 18 0.01 -5.25 -12.63
N GLU A 19 1.21 -5.78 -12.40
CA GLU A 19 1.43 -7.14 -11.92
C GLU A 19 1.05 -7.31 -10.44
N LEU A 20 1.26 -6.28 -9.61
CA LEU A 20 0.70 -6.18 -8.26
C LEU A 20 -0.84 -6.10 -8.32
N MET A 21 -1.45 -5.31 -9.18
CA MET A 21 -2.91 -5.19 -9.26
C MET A 21 -3.56 -6.47 -9.80
N ASP A 22 -2.94 -7.15 -10.76
CA ASP A 22 -3.43 -8.42 -11.32
C ASP A 22 -3.28 -9.57 -10.31
N GLN A 23 -2.19 -9.60 -9.53
CA GLN A 23 -2.01 -10.59 -8.46
C GLN A 23 -2.82 -10.28 -7.19
N PHE A 24 -3.16 -9.01 -6.94
CA PHE A 24 -3.76 -8.57 -5.67
C PHE A 24 -5.18 -8.00 -5.77
N GLY A 25 -5.78 -7.86 -6.96
CA GLY A 25 -7.05 -7.15 -7.14
C GLY A 25 -8.15 -7.60 -6.18
N ASN A 26 -8.22 -8.91 -5.92
CA ASN A 26 -9.17 -9.50 -4.96
C ASN A 26 -8.86 -9.12 -3.49
N HIS A 27 -7.59 -8.97 -3.12
CA HIS A 27 -7.17 -8.63 -1.75
C HIS A 27 -7.38 -7.13 -1.48
N PHE A 28 -7.21 -6.27 -2.49
CA PHE A 28 -7.52 -4.85 -2.38
C PHE A 28 -9.02 -4.58 -2.20
N GLU A 29 -9.88 -5.32 -2.91
CA GLU A 29 -11.33 -5.22 -2.75
C GLU A 29 -11.81 -5.77 -1.40
N ALA A 30 -11.07 -6.72 -0.82
CA ALA A 30 -11.37 -7.31 0.49
C ALA A 30 -11.10 -6.35 1.67
N LEU A 31 -10.34 -5.27 1.45
CA LEU A 31 -10.09 -4.26 2.47
C LEU A 31 -11.29 -3.33 2.62
N THR A 32 -11.66 -3.05 3.86
CA THR A 32 -12.56 -1.97 4.25
C THR A 32 -11.91 -0.60 4.04
N ALA A 33 -12.72 0.46 4.01
CA ALA A 33 -12.19 1.83 3.89
C ALA A 33 -11.18 2.17 5.00
N VAL A 34 -11.45 1.74 6.25
CA VAL A 34 -10.55 1.96 7.39
C VAL A 34 -9.19 1.29 7.15
N GLU A 35 -9.19 0.04 6.73
CA GLU A 35 -7.96 -0.71 6.46
C GLU A 35 -7.13 -0.08 5.33
N LYS A 36 -7.79 0.48 4.30
CA LYS A 36 -7.12 1.22 3.23
C LYS A 36 -6.48 2.50 3.74
N PHE A 37 -7.17 3.27 4.58
CA PHE A 37 -6.58 4.45 5.23
C PHE A 37 -5.43 4.09 6.16
N THR A 38 -5.54 2.99 6.90
CA THR A 38 -4.45 2.45 7.72
C THR A 38 -3.22 2.14 6.87
N LEU A 39 -3.39 1.44 5.74
CA LEU A 39 -2.30 1.13 4.82
C LEU A 39 -1.68 2.39 4.23
N ILE A 40 -2.47 3.38 3.83
CA ILE A 40 -1.96 4.68 3.37
C ILE A 40 -1.10 5.34 4.46
N GLY A 41 -1.56 5.33 5.71
CA GLY A 41 -0.81 5.88 6.85
C GLY A 41 0.54 5.17 7.06
N ILE A 42 0.53 3.84 7.02
CA ILE A 42 1.76 3.03 7.18
C ILE A 42 2.75 3.28 6.03
N LEU A 43 2.28 3.28 4.78
CA LEU A 43 3.12 3.55 3.62
C LEU A 43 3.69 4.98 3.65
N SER A 44 2.87 5.97 4.02
CA SER A 44 3.32 7.36 4.17
C SER A 44 4.40 7.51 5.23
N LEU A 45 4.25 6.82 6.37
CA LEU A 45 5.22 6.84 7.45
C LEU A 45 6.55 6.21 7.03
N TRP A 46 6.49 5.05 6.36
CA TRP A 46 7.68 4.40 5.81
C TRP A 46 8.42 5.32 4.84
N GLN A 47 7.72 5.95 3.89
CA GLN A 47 8.31 6.88 2.93
C GLN A 47 8.93 8.11 3.60
N GLY A 48 8.32 8.60 4.68
CA GLY A 48 8.89 9.65 5.52
C GLY A 48 10.25 9.25 6.09
N PHE A 49 10.36 8.07 6.70
CA PHE A 49 11.62 7.59 7.27
C PHE A 49 12.68 7.25 6.23
N ASP A 50 12.28 6.66 5.09
CA ASP A 50 13.19 6.40 3.99
C ASP A 50 13.82 7.71 3.48
N THR A 51 13.00 8.74 3.30
CA THR A 51 13.46 10.08 2.91
C THR A 51 14.45 10.66 3.94
N GLU A 52 14.14 10.60 5.24
CA GLU A 52 15.02 11.08 6.30
C GLU A 52 16.35 10.30 6.37
N SER A 53 16.30 9.00 6.15
CA SER A 53 17.48 8.11 6.14
C SER A 53 18.41 8.45 4.97
N HIS A 54 17.84 8.71 3.79
CA HIS A 54 18.56 9.23 2.63
C HIS A 54 19.22 10.57 2.90
N LEU A 55 18.50 11.53 3.51
CA LEU A 55 19.05 12.84 3.89
C LEU A 55 20.19 12.73 4.91
N SER A 56 20.16 11.70 5.76
CA SER A 56 21.16 11.45 6.80
C SER A 56 22.35 10.59 6.35
N ASN A 57 22.45 10.27 5.05
CA ASN A 57 23.45 9.34 4.49
C ASN A 57 23.49 7.95 5.16
N LYS A 58 22.35 7.50 5.72
CA LYS A 58 22.24 6.18 6.37
C LYS A 58 21.84 5.06 5.40
N GLY A 59 21.58 5.40 4.13
CA GLY A 59 21.03 4.49 3.12
C GLY A 59 19.50 4.48 3.13
N GLY A 60 18.88 3.74 2.21
CA GLY A 60 17.43 3.59 2.16
C GLY A 60 16.91 2.72 3.32
N MET A 61 15.71 3.01 3.78
CA MET A 61 14.97 2.22 4.75
C MET A 61 13.97 1.32 4.02
N THR A 62 14.08 0.02 4.25
CA THR A 62 13.13 -0.97 3.70
C THR A 62 11.81 -0.98 4.49
N LEU A 63 10.72 -1.42 3.86
CA LEU A 63 9.43 -1.58 4.53
C LEU A 63 9.51 -2.46 5.81
N PRO A 64 10.17 -3.63 5.82
CA PRO A 64 10.35 -4.40 7.06
C PRO A 64 11.05 -3.64 8.20
N GLN A 65 12.00 -2.75 7.87
CA GLN A 65 12.69 -1.93 8.88
C GLN A 65 11.75 -0.87 9.44
N ALA A 66 11.03 -0.14 8.57
CA ALA A 66 10.04 0.85 9.01
C ALA A 66 8.91 0.24 9.85
N LEU A 67 8.49 -0.99 9.50
CA LEU A 67 7.50 -1.72 10.28
C LEU A 67 8.03 -2.07 11.67
N LYS A 68 9.25 -2.61 11.77
CA LYS A 68 9.89 -2.95 13.06
C LYS A 68 10.14 -1.72 13.94
N ASP A 69 10.58 -0.63 13.33
CA ASP A 69 11.06 0.54 14.06
C ASP A 69 9.93 1.50 14.45
N THR A 70 8.76 1.46 13.80
CA THR A 70 7.77 2.52 14.03
C THR A 70 6.30 2.20 13.71
N ALA A 71 6.02 1.50 12.60
CA ALA A 71 4.62 1.32 12.21
C ALA A 71 3.90 0.25 13.05
N ILE A 72 4.64 -0.74 13.57
CA ILE A 72 4.06 -1.80 14.40
C ILE A 72 3.57 -1.23 15.73
N GLU A 73 4.29 -0.39 16.47
CA GLU A 73 3.80 0.08 17.78
C GLU A 73 2.57 1.00 17.69
N ILE A 74 2.45 1.79 16.62
CA ILE A 74 1.33 2.72 16.42
C ILE A 74 0.10 1.97 15.87
N PHE A 75 0.31 0.98 15.00
CA PHE A 75 -0.80 0.31 14.29
C PHE A 75 -1.04 -1.15 14.71
N HIS A 76 -0.15 -1.89 15.41
CA HIS A 76 -0.44 -3.29 15.81
C HIS A 76 -1.64 -3.43 16.75
N GLY A 77 -1.99 -2.38 17.50
CA GLY A 77 -3.20 -2.39 18.31
C GLY A 77 -4.48 -2.37 17.47
N GLU A 78 -4.41 -1.89 16.22
CA GLU A 78 -5.55 -1.58 15.36
C GLU A 78 -5.46 -2.22 13.96
N ALA A 79 -4.33 -2.84 13.62
CA ALA A 79 -4.10 -3.49 12.34
C ALA A 79 -4.88 -4.79 12.30
N THR A 80 -5.86 -4.83 11.42
CA THR A 80 -6.66 -6.02 11.18
C THR A 80 -5.82 -7.12 10.52
N PRO A 81 -6.28 -8.38 10.54
CA PRO A 81 -5.63 -9.47 9.81
C PRO A 81 -5.40 -9.16 8.32
N ASN A 82 -6.32 -8.46 7.66
CA ASN A 82 -6.20 -8.10 6.25
C ASN A 82 -5.08 -7.07 6.00
N VAL A 83 -4.93 -6.07 6.88
CA VAL A 83 -3.81 -5.12 6.82
C VAL A 83 -2.48 -5.85 7.00
N CYS A 84 -2.41 -6.74 7.99
CA CYS A 84 -1.22 -7.55 8.24
C CYS A 84 -0.88 -8.47 7.07
N GLU A 85 -1.87 -9.12 6.47
CA GLU A 85 -1.68 -9.96 5.28
C GLU A 85 -1.18 -9.15 4.08
N PHE A 86 -1.76 -7.97 3.85
CA PHE A 86 -1.34 -7.06 2.80
C PHE A 86 0.13 -6.61 2.97
N LEU A 87 0.51 -6.20 4.19
CA LEU A 87 1.88 -5.80 4.49
C LEU A 87 2.86 -6.98 4.33
N ASN A 88 2.49 -8.17 4.81
CA ASN A 88 3.29 -9.38 4.61
C ASN A 88 3.47 -9.71 3.13
N PHE A 89 2.45 -9.45 2.31
CA PHE A 89 2.56 -9.58 0.88
C PHE A 89 3.60 -8.61 0.31
N LEU A 90 3.51 -7.32 0.61
CA LEU A 90 4.47 -6.32 0.14
C LEU A 90 5.92 -6.71 0.51
N ILE A 91 6.10 -7.21 1.73
CA ILE A 91 7.41 -7.71 2.21
C ILE A 91 7.87 -8.92 1.39
N ARG A 92 6.98 -9.89 1.17
CA ARG A 92 7.31 -11.13 0.44
C ARG A 92 7.74 -10.85 -1.00
N TYR A 93 7.20 -9.81 -1.61
CA TYR A 93 7.50 -9.41 -2.98
C TYR A 93 8.59 -8.33 -3.07
N ASN A 94 9.21 -7.99 -1.95
CA ASN A 94 10.30 -7.02 -1.89
C ASN A 94 9.91 -5.66 -2.50
N ALA A 95 8.71 -5.18 -2.16
CA ALA A 95 8.23 -3.87 -2.58
C ALA A 95 9.23 -2.79 -2.15
N ASP A 96 9.52 -1.86 -3.05
CA ASP A 96 10.49 -0.79 -2.85
C ASP A 96 9.84 0.61 -2.85
N ASP A 97 10.67 1.64 -2.76
CA ASP A 97 10.25 3.04 -2.74
C ASP A 97 9.48 3.45 -4.01
N CYS A 98 9.80 2.82 -5.15
CA CYS A 98 9.10 3.08 -6.41
C CYS A 98 7.66 2.53 -6.40
N ASP A 99 7.36 1.52 -5.58
CA ASP A 99 6.03 0.92 -5.46
C ASP A 99 5.12 1.67 -4.47
N ALA A 100 5.69 2.37 -3.48
CA ALA A 100 4.93 2.96 -2.38
C ALA A 100 3.95 4.05 -2.84
N MET A 101 4.41 5.00 -3.64
CA MET A 101 3.59 6.12 -4.13
C MET A 101 2.43 5.65 -5.02
N PRO A 102 2.66 4.76 -5.99
CA PRO A 102 1.57 4.20 -6.78
C PRO A 102 0.57 3.36 -5.98
N LEU A 103 1.05 2.56 -5.01
CA LEU A 103 0.16 1.81 -4.11
C LEU A 103 -0.75 2.72 -3.30
N MET A 104 -0.21 3.81 -2.75
CA MET A 104 -1.02 4.82 -2.06
C MET A 104 -2.05 5.46 -3.00
N SER A 105 -1.66 5.78 -4.24
CA SER A 105 -2.61 6.31 -5.23
C SER A 105 -3.74 5.31 -5.55
N ALA A 106 -3.42 4.02 -5.68
CA ALA A 106 -4.42 2.98 -5.93
C ALA A 106 -5.40 2.85 -4.77
N LEU A 107 -4.91 2.87 -3.52
CA LEU A 107 -5.75 2.85 -2.32
C LEU A 107 -6.68 4.07 -2.25
N ILE A 108 -6.16 5.28 -2.51
CA ILE A 108 -6.94 6.52 -2.52
C ILE A 108 -8.03 6.49 -3.59
N ASN A 109 -7.71 6.00 -4.80
CA ASN A 109 -8.67 5.90 -5.89
C ASN A 109 -9.81 4.93 -5.53
N GLN A 110 -9.48 3.74 -5.01
CA GLN A 110 -10.51 2.78 -4.60
C GLN A 110 -11.42 3.31 -3.47
N ILE A 111 -10.85 4.03 -2.50
CA ILE A 111 -11.66 4.73 -1.48
C ILE A 111 -12.60 5.74 -2.15
N SER A 112 -12.08 6.57 -3.06
CA SER A 112 -12.85 7.61 -3.75
C SER A 112 -13.95 7.04 -4.64
N GLU A 113 -13.74 5.87 -5.21
CA GLU A 113 -14.69 5.14 -6.06
C GLU A 113 -15.68 4.27 -5.28
N GLY A 114 -15.54 4.18 -3.95
CA GLY A 114 -16.42 3.33 -3.12
C GLY A 114 -16.13 1.84 -3.24
N VAL A 115 -14.96 1.46 -3.74
CA VAL A 115 -14.53 0.06 -3.92
C VAL A 115 -13.88 -0.40 -2.62
N TYR A 116 -14.63 -0.97 -1.69
CA TYR A 116 -14.13 -1.56 -0.44
C TYR A 116 -15.21 -2.45 0.19
N GLN A 117 -14.83 -3.35 1.11
CA GLN A 117 -15.81 -4.10 1.90
C GLN A 117 -16.59 -3.18 2.85
N SER A 118 -17.91 -3.36 2.85
CA SER A 118 -18.88 -2.66 3.69
C SER A 118 -18.92 -3.21 5.10
#